data_AF-X1GAC0-F1
#
_entry.id   AF-X1GAC0-F1
#
_cell.length_a   1.000
_cell.length_b   1.000
_cell.length_c   1.000
_cell.angle_alpha   90.00
_cell.angle_beta   90.00
_cell.angle_gamma   90.00
#
_symmetry.space_group_name_H-M   'P 1'
#
loop_
_entity.id
_entity.type
_entity.pdbx_description
1 polymer ?
#
loop_
_entity_poly.entity_id
_entity_poly.type
_entity_poly.pdbx_seq_one_letter_code
_entity_poly.pdbx_strand_id
1 'polypeptide(L)'
;GQKVAIVGGGNTAIDAARTAIRLGAGEVTIVYRRSREEMPASDEEIEQAELEGVKIHFLAAPVKLTAQNGRVAAMECIRMTLGEPDSSGRRRPEPIEGSEFTTGVDTVIAAIGQTIDTSGLPQDGQLELDRRGYIIAKDKTRQTSLEGVFAGGDCVSGPATAVEAVAAGRRATLSINQYLTGQPIAPVAEPFTITKGELDEIDITDYKDVARIPRMEMPVLDQEERKGNFTETELGFSEEVAKREAERCLACGCLDVFECELRKLATEYGVSGNRYAGHKRHLPIREDDHPYIISDPNKCILCGRCVRICTEVQGVGALGFV
;
A
#
# COMPACT_ATOMS: atom_id res chain seq x y z
N GLY A 1 -28.26 -6.42 14.79
CA GLY A 1 -29.20 -5.31 15.06
C GLY A 1 -29.99 -4.99 13.81
N GLN A 2 -31.11 -4.30 13.96
CA GLN A 2 -31.86 -3.75 12.83
C GLN A 2 -31.28 -2.40 12.40
N LYS A 3 -30.81 -1.58 13.35
CA LYS A 3 -30.14 -0.29 13.10
C LYS A 3 -28.74 -0.29 13.68
N VAL A 4 -27.75 -0.49 12.82
CA VAL A 4 -26.34 -0.66 13.21
C VAL A 4 -25.56 0.61 12.88
N ALA A 5 -24.87 1.17 13.89
CA ALA A 5 -23.91 2.23 13.68
C ALA A 5 -22.48 1.72 13.85
N ILE A 6 -21.61 2.06 12.90
CA ILE A 6 -20.18 1.74 12.93
C ILE A 6 -19.42 3.05 13.13
N VAL A 7 -18.61 3.14 14.17
CA VAL A 7 -17.82 4.34 14.48
C VAL A 7 -16.40 4.13 13.99
N GLY A 8 -16.00 4.82 12.92
CA GLY A 8 -14.70 4.63 12.29
C GLY A 8 -14.68 5.05 10.84
N GLY A 9 -13.53 4.92 10.18
CA GLY A 9 -13.40 5.24 8.75
C GLY A 9 -12.31 4.47 8.00
N GLY A 10 -11.67 3.48 8.64
CA GLY A 10 -10.72 2.59 7.94
C GLY A 10 -11.39 1.35 7.38
N ASN A 11 -10.60 0.46 6.76
CA ASN A 11 -11.08 -0.79 6.19
C ASN A 11 -11.89 -1.61 7.21
N THR A 12 -11.47 -1.67 8.48
CA THR A 12 -12.24 -2.34 9.56
C THR A 12 -13.68 -1.79 9.71
N ALA A 13 -13.89 -0.49 9.49
CA ALA A 13 -15.23 0.09 9.56
C ALA A 13 -16.07 -0.29 8.35
N ILE A 14 -15.46 -0.33 7.15
CA ILE A 14 -16.10 -0.81 5.93
C ILE A 14 -16.48 -2.29 6.07
N ASP A 15 -15.53 -3.14 6.49
CA ASP A 15 -15.74 -4.58 6.69
C ASP A 15 -16.88 -4.85 7.68
N ALA A 16 -16.91 -4.12 8.81
CA ALA A 16 -17.95 -4.24 9.81
C ALA A 16 -19.32 -3.82 9.25
N ALA A 17 -19.38 -2.74 8.46
CA ALA A 17 -20.62 -2.25 7.85
C ALA A 17 -21.16 -3.23 6.81
N ARG A 18 -20.31 -3.66 5.87
CA ARG A 18 -20.62 -4.63 4.82
C ARG A 18 -21.01 -5.99 5.39
N THR A 19 -20.37 -6.41 6.49
CA THR A 19 -20.75 -7.62 7.25
C THR A 19 -22.12 -7.47 7.91
N ALA A 20 -22.42 -6.30 8.50
CA ALA A 20 -23.73 -6.06 9.10
C ALA A 20 -24.87 -6.18 8.07
N ILE A 21 -24.67 -5.67 6.85
CA ILE A 21 -25.61 -5.84 5.73
C ILE A 21 -25.78 -7.32 5.37
N ARG A 22 -24.68 -8.07 5.24
CA ARG A 22 -24.70 -9.51 4.95
C ARG A 22 -25.41 -10.33 6.02
N LEU A 23 -25.36 -9.88 7.28
CA LEU A 23 -26.11 -10.47 8.40
C LEU A 23 -27.58 -10.02 8.50
N GLY A 24 -28.06 -9.21 7.55
CA GLY A 24 -29.46 -8.81 7.46
C GLY A 24 -29.83 -7.60 8.32
N ALA A 25 -28.87 -6.72 8.64
CA ALA A 25 -29.19 -5.42 9.24
C ALA A 25 -30.08 -4.59 8.28
N GLY A 26 -31.16 -4.01 8.80
CA GLY A 26 -32.09 -3.20 8.01
C GLY A 26 -31.54 -1.82 7.64
N GLU A 27 -30.74 -1.22 8.51
CA GLU A 27 -30.04 0.04 8.27
C GLU A 27 -28.63 -0.01 8.88
N VAL A 28 -27.64 0.35 8.06
CA VAL A 28 -26.23 0.39 8.46
C VAL A 28 -25.65 1.77 8.17
N THR A 29 -25.08 2.38 9.20
CA THR A 29 -24.53 3.73 9.13
C THR A 29 -23.10 3.75 9.66
N ILE A 30 -22.15 4.23 8.86
CA ILE A 30 -20.82 4.60 9.30
C ILE A 30 -20.86 6.04 9.81
N VAL A 31 -20.29 6.29 10.99
CA VAL A 31 -20.09 7.63 11.56
C VAL A 31 -18.59 7.92 11.58
N TYR A 32 -18.18 8.89 10.75
CA TYR A 32 -16.79 9.27 10.59
C TYR A 32 -16.56 10.74 10.91
N ARG A 33 -15.56 11.01 11.75
CA ARG A 33 -15.29 12.34 12.28
C ARG A 33 -14.63 13.30 11.29
N ARG A 34 -14.17 12.83 10.12
CA ARG A 34 -13.56 13.66 9.07
C ARG A 34 -14.36 13.57 7.76
N SER A 35 -13.85 14.16 6.68
CA SER A 35 -14.46 14.08 5.36
C SER A 35 -14.04 12.80 4.62
N ARG A 36 -14.58 12.58 3.41
CA ARG A 36 -14.20 11.48 2.52
C ARG A 36 -12.71 11.53 2.16
N GLU A 37 -12.14 12.71 1.95
CA GLU A 37 -10.73 12.89 1.56
C GLU A 37 -9.75 12.40 2.63
N GLU A 38 -10.09 12.49 3.91
CA GLU A 38 -9.25 11.97 4.99
C GLU A 38 -9.63 10.54 5.42
N MET A 39 -10.56 9.88 4.73
CA MET A 39 -10.99 8.52 5.06
C MET A 39 -9.86 7.54 4.69
N PRO A 40 -9.34 6.75 5.66
CA PRO A 40 -8.20 5.86 5.38
C PRO A 40 -8.57 4.56 4.65
N ALA A 41 -9.87 4.26 4.48
CA ALA A 41 -10.29 3.14 3.64
C ALA A 41 -10.01 3.42 2.16
N SER A 42 -9.82 2.39 1.35
CA SER A 42 -9.67 2.58 -0.10
C SER A 42 -10.97 3.11 -0.71
N ASP A 43 -10.85 3.99 -1.72
CA ASP A 43 -12.01 4.57 -2.41
C ASP A 43 -12.93 3.49 -3.00
N GLU A 44 -12.35 2.43 -3.55
CA GLU A 44 -13.08 1.29 -4.08
C GLU A 44 -13.94 0.60 -3.00
N GLU A 45 -13.39 0.35 -1.81
CA GLU A 45 -14.14 -0.27 -0.71
C GLU A 45 -15.25 0.65 -0.17
N ILE A 46 -15.00 1.96 -0.14
CA ILE A 46 -16.01 2.96 0.22
C ILE A 46 -17.17 2.90 -0.78
N GLU A 47 -16.87 2.90 -2.07
CA GLU A 47 -17.87 2.85 -3.14
C GLU A 47 -18.67 1.54 -3.10
N GLN A 48 -18.00 0.39 -2.92
CA GLN A 48 -18.69 -0.89 -2.79
C GLN A 48 -19.62 -0.92 -1.56
N ALA A 49 -19.23 -0.31 -0.43
CA ALA A 49 -20.09 -0.20 0.74
C ALA A 49 -21.32 0.67 0.49
N GLU A 50 -21.15 1.84 -0.17
CA GLU A 50 -22.26 2.72 -0.53
C GLU A 50 -23.22 2.04 -1.52
N LEU A 51 -22.70 1.29 -2.50
CA LEU A 51 -23.50 0.49 -3.44
C LEU A 51 -24.30 -0.62 -2.74
N GLU A 52 -23.78 -1.21 -1.67
CA GLU A 52 -24.51 -2.18 -0.84
C GLU A 52 -25.58 -1.52 0.05
N GLY A 53 -25.60 -0.19 0.14
CA GLY A 53 -26.58 0.61 0.89
C GLY A 53 -26.08 1.11 2.24
N VAL A 54 -24.78 1.05 2.52
CA VAL A 54 -24.19 1.66 3.72
C VAL A 54 -24.29 3.18 3.62
N LYS A 55 -24.84 3.82 4.65
CA LYS A 55 -24.85 5.29 4.75
C LYS A 55 -23.60 5.77 5.47
N ILE A 56 -22.93 6.80 4.94
CA ILE A 56 -21.75 7.37 5.61
C ILE A 56 -22.07 8.79 6.07
N HIS A 57 -22.05 8.98 7.39
CA HIS A 57 -22.16 10.27 8.04
C HIS A 57 -20.76 10.82 8.32
N PHE A 58 -20.27 11.59 7.36
CA PHE A 58 -19.04 12.38 7.50
C PHE A 58 -19.21 13.52 8.51
N LEU A 59 -18.07 14.02 8.99
CA LEU A 59 -17.99 15.15 9.91
C LEU A 59 -18.91 14.98 11.13
N ALA A 60 -18.93 13.78 11.70
CA ALA A 60 -19.69 13.46 12.89
C ALA A 60 -18.91 12.52 13.81
N ALA A 61 -19.02 12.71 15.12
CA ALA A 61 -18.50 11.75 16.10
C ALA A 61 -19.50 11.50 17.23
N PRO A 62 -19.55 10.27 17.77
CA PRO A 62 -20.39 9.98 18.92
C PRO A 62 -19.85 10.67 20.17
N VAL A 63 -20.77 11.21 20.98
CA VAL A 63 -20.47 11.81 22.28
C VAL A 63 -21.13 11.05 23.43
N LYS A 64 -22.26 10.38 23.18
CA LYS A 64 -23.01 9.66 24.21
C LYS A 64 -23.83 8.51 23.64
N LEU A 65 -23.87 7.40 24.35
CA LEU A 65 -24.80 6.29 24.10
C LEU A 65 -25.89 6.28 25.17
N THR A 66 -27.13 6.07 24.74
CA THR A 66 -28.27 5.91 25.63
C THR A 66 -28.77 4.48 25.55
N ALA A 67 -28.96 3.86 26.71
CA ALA A 67 -29.48 2.51 26.83
C ALA A 67 -30.90 2.50 27.40
N GLN A 68 -31.73 1.58 26.91
CA GLN A 68 -33.05 1.26 27.44
C GLN A 68 -33.13 -0.25 27.65
N ASN A 69 -33.59 -0.71 28.82
CA ASN A 69 -33.69 -2.13 29.16
C ASN A 69 -32.40 -2.94 28.93
N GLY A 70 -31.25 -2.34 29.27
CA GLY A 70 -29.93 -2.98 29.10
C GLY A 70 -29.45 -3.11 27.65
N ARG A 71 -30.13 -2.48 26.67
CA ARG A 71 -29.71 -2.44 25.26
C ARG A 71 -29.52 -1.01 24.80
N VAL A 72 -28.62 -0.78 23.85
CA VAL A 72 -28.47 0.53 23.20
C VAL A 72 -29.78 0.87 22.47
N ALA A 73 -30.21 2.12 22.58
CA ALA A 73 -31.41 2.63 21.93
C ALA A 73 -31.13 3.87 21.06
N ALA A 74 -30.11 4.65 21.42
CA ALA A 74 -29.73 5.85 20.68
C ALA A 74 -28.24 6.20 20.87
N MET A 75 -27.70 6.88 19.87
CA MET A 75 -26.37 7.45 19.86
C MET A 75 -26.49 8.95 19.57
N GLU A 76 -26.01 9.76 20.50
CA GLU A 76 -25.86 11.20 20.32
C GLU A 76 -24.50 11.46 19.67
N CYS A 77 -24.52 12.25 18.61
CA CYS A 77 -23.36 12.65 17.84
C CYS A 77 -23.24 14.18 17.84
N ILE A 78 -22.03 14.68 17.65
CA ILE A 78 -21.74 16.10 17.43
C ILE A 78 -21.19 16.27 16.01
N ARG A 79 -21.50 17.40 15.35
CA ARG A 79 -20.89 17.73 14.05
C ARG A 79 -19.45 18.18 14.24
N MET A 80 -18.65 17.91 13.22
CA MET A 80 -17.23 18.26 13.18
C MET A 80 -16.96 19.26 12.05
N THR A 81 -15.94 20.08 12.22
CA THR A 81 -15.26 20.81 11.15
C THR A 81 -13.81 20.31 11.04
N LEU A 82 -13.15 20.65 9.93
CA LEU A 82 -11.75 20.29 9.71
C LEU A 82 -10.85 21.49 10.01
N GLY A 83 -9.95 21.33 10.98
CA GLY A 83 -8.87 22.25 11.30
C GLY A 83 -7.61 21.98 10.46
N GLU A 84 -6.45 22.30 11.03
CA GLU A 84 -5.15 22.11 10.38
C GLU A 84 -4.77 20.61 10.27
N PRO A 85 -3.95 20.24 9.26
CA PRO A 85 -3.36 18.91 9.16
C PRO A 85 -2.59 18.49 10.42
N ASP A 86 -2.72 17.21 10.80
CA ASP A 86 -1.91 16.57 11.82
C ASP A 86 -0.56 16.08 11.24
N SER A 87 0.26 15.44 12.08
CA SER A 87 1.58 14.93 11.67
C SER A 87 1.51 13.80 10.63
N SER A 88 0.33 13.22 10.39
CA SER A 88 0.07 12.27 9.31
C SER A 88 -0.45 12.94 8.03
N GLY A 89 -0.56 14.27 8.01
CA GLY A 89 -1.12 15.04 6.90
C GLY A 89 -2.66 15.12 6.89
N ARG A 90 -3.34 14.41 7.80
CA ARG A 90 -4.82 14.40 7.86
C ARG A 90 -5.33 15.57 8.67
N ARG A 91 -6.35 16.25 8.19
CA ARG A 91 -6.96 17.37 8.92
C ARG A 91 -7.53 16.93 10.27
N ARG A 92 -7.29 17.74 11.30
CA ARG A 92 -7.80 17.49 12.65
C ARG A 92 -9.30 17.79 12.69
N PRO A 93 -10.13 16.86 13.20
CA PRO A 93 -11.55 17.12 13.40
C PRO A 93 -11.75 17.94 14.68
N GLU A 94 -12.55 19.01 14.59
CA GLU A 94 -12.88 19.91 15.69
C GLU A 94 -14.40 19.94 15.90
N PRO A 95 -14.90 19.77 17.13
CA PRO A 95 -16.34 19.76 17.40
C PRO A 95 -16.97 21.14 17.16
N ILE A 96 -18.15 21.15 16.58
CA ILE A 96 -18.98 22.35 16.47
C ILE A 96 -19.93 22.35 17.68
N GLU A 97 -19.66 23.18 18.67
CA GLU A 97 -20.49 23.27 19.89
C GLU A 97 -21.96 23.60 19.55
N GLY A 98 -22.91 22.93 20.21
CA GLY A 98 -24.34 23.14 19.99
C GLY A 98 -24.91 22.47 18.74
N SER A 99 -24.11 21.63 18.05
CA SER A 99 -24.51 20.89 16.86
C SER A 99 -24.93 19.44 17.13
N GLU A 100 -25.19 19.10 18.39
CA GLU A 100 -25.53 17.75 18.81
C GLU A 100 -26.84 17.27 18.17
N PHE A 101 -26.84 16.02 17.74
CA PHE A 101 -28.01 15.36 17.17
C PHE A 101 -28.05 13.90 17.59
N THR A 102 -29.25 13.36 17.75
CA THR A 102 -29.46 11.97 18.18
C THR A 102 -29.91 11.10 17.02
N THR A 103 -29.29 9.92 16.90
CA THR A 103 -29.68 8.88 15.93
C THR A 103 -30.13 7.63 16.69
N GLY A 104 -31.30 7.10 16.35
CA GLY A 104 -31.80 5.85 16.95
C GLY A 104 -31.04 4.64 16.39
N VAL A 105 -30.38 3.89 17.26
CA VAL A 105 -29.55 2.72 16.92
C VAL A 105 -29.73 1.63 17.97
N ASP A 106 -29.69 0.38 17.55
CA ASP A 106 -29.80 -0.77 18.48
C ASP A 106 -28.47 -1.52 18.66
N THR A 107 -27.52 -1.28 17.76
CA THR A 107 -26.20 -1.91 17.76
C THR A 107 -25.17 -0.86 17.40
N VAL A 108 -24.07 -0.78 18.16
CA VAL A 108 -22.94 0.10 17.87
C VAL A 108 -21.67 -0.73 17.83
N ILE A 109 -20.89 -0.59 16.76
CA ILE A 109 -19.60 -1.26 16.58
C ILE A 109 -18.51 -0.19 16.55
N ALA A 110 -17.56 -0.27 17.48
CA ALA A 110 -16.41 0.63 17.50
C ALA A 110 -15.31 0.09 16.58
N ALA A 111 -15.02 0.81 15.50
CA ALA A 111 -13.96 0.53 14.53
C ALA A 111 -12.95 1.71 14.51
N ILE A 112 -12.54 2.14 15.70
CA ILE A 112 -11.69 3.33 15.92
C ILE A 112 -10.19 3.02 15.96
N GLY A 113 -9.81 1.78 15.64
CA GLY A 113 -8.45 1.27 15.75
C GLY A 113 -8.26 0.37 16.96
N GLN A 114 -7.05 -0.17 17.07
CA GLN A 114 -6.63 -1.10 18.11
C GLN A 114 -5.23 -0.73 18.61
N THR A 115 -4.90 -1.17 19.82
CA THR A 115 -3.58 -1.06 20.43
C THR A 115 -3.12 -2.42 20.89
N ILE A 116 -1.82 -2.61 21.09
CA ILE A 116 -1.33 -3.87 21.61
C ILE A 116 -1.66 -4.02 23.10
N ASP A 117 -2.02 -5.23 23.51
CA ASP A 117 -2.10 -5.61 24.92
C ASP A 117 -0.72 -6.07 25.40
N THR A 118 -0.12 -5.30 26.30
CA THR A 118 1.22 -5.56 26.83
C THR A 118 1.21 -6.32 28.15
N SER A 119 0.04 -6.68 28.69
CA SER A 119 -0.08 -7.34 29.99
C SER A 119 0.66 -8.68 30.09
N GLY A 120 0.84 -9.37 28.95
CA GLY A 120 1.60 -10.63 28.86
C GLY A 120 3.11 -10.46 28.62
N LEU A 121 3.61 -9.24 28.44
CA LEU A 121 5.03 -8.97 28.19
C LEU A 121 5.80 -8.73 29.51
N PRO A 122 7.14 -8.91 29.54
CA PRO A 122 7.96 -8.58 30.70
C PRO A 122 7.77 -7.12 31.13
N GLN A 123 7.41 -6.92 32.40
CA GLN A 123 7.17 -5.59 32.99
C GLN A 123 8.39 -5.04 33.75
N ASP A 124 9.52 -5.73 33.67
CA ASP A 124 10.77 -5.39 34.35
C ASP A 124 11.61 -4.34 33.58
N GLY A 125 11.07 -3.79 32.50
CA GLY A 125 11.71 -2.76 31.67
C GLY A 125 12.77 -3.30 30.72
N GLN A 126 12.97 -4.62 30.62
CA GLN A 126 13.93 -5.20 29.69
C GLN A 126 13.46 -5.13 28.23
N LEU A 127 12.14 -5.13 27.99
CA LEU A 127 11.54 -4.91 26.68
C LEU A 127 11.12 -3.44 26.51
N GLU A 128 11.78 -2.74 25.61
CA GLU A 128 11.48 -1.34 25.32
C GLU A 128 10.22 -1.21 24.47
N LEU A 129 9.34 -0.30 24.88
CA LEU A 129 8.13 0.10 24.17
C LEU A 129 8.20 1.58 23.80
N ASP A 130 7.59 1.95 22.69
CA ASP A 130 7.43 3.35 22.29
C ASP A 130 6.37 4.06 23.16
N ARG A 131 6.19 5.37 22.94
CA ARG A 131 5.21 6.17 23.70
C ARG A 131 3.75 5.74 23.48
N ARG A 132 3.47 4.98 22.43
CA ARG A 132 2.15 4.45 22.08
C ARG A 132 1.97 3.00 22.55
N GLY A 133 2.98 2.43 23.18
CA GLY A 133 2.99 1.08 23.72
C GLY A 133 3.42 0.00 22.72
N TYR A 134 3.91 0.33 21.52
CA TYR A 134 4.40 -0.66 20.55
C TYR A 134 5.83 -1.11 20.86
N ILE A 135 6.18 -2.34 20.51
CA ILE A 135 7.51 -2.91 20.74
C ILE A 135 8.54 -2.18 19.87
N ILE A 136 9.61 -1.67 20.50
CA ILE A 136 10.74 -1.11 19.78
C ILE A 136 11.60 -2.25 19.23
N ALA A 137 11.73 -2.29 17.91
CA ALA A 137 12.60 -3.23 17.22
C ALA A 137 13.43 -2.52 16.14
N LYS A 138 14.68 -2.95 15.95
CA LYS A 138 15.58 -2.41 14.93
C LYS A 138 14.96 -2.60 13.54
N ASP A 139 14.95 -1.55 12.73
CA ASP A 139 14.24 -1.58 11.44
C ASP A 139 14.79 -2.67 10.48
N LYS A 140 16.10 -2.79 10.31
CA LYS A 140 16.63 -3.76 9.33
C LYS A 140 16.80 -5.19 9.86
N THR A 141 16.95 -5.38 11.17
CA THR A 141 17.24 -6.69 11.79
C THR A 141 16.13 -7.21 12.71
N ARG A 142 15.14 -6.38 13.03
CA ARG A 142 13.97 -6.71 13.87
C ARG A 142 14.30 -7.17 15.30
N GLN A 143 15.53 -6.96 15.76
CA GLN A 143 15.94 -7.20 17.13
C GLN A 143 15.27 -6.23 18.08
N THR A 144 14.78 -6.72 19.21
CA THR A 144 14.29 -5.89 20.32
C THR A 144 15.44 -5.54 21.28
N SER A 145 15.13 -4.89 22.40
CA SER A 145 16.07 -4.68 23.52
C SER A 145 16.38 -5.97 24.30
N LEU A 146 15.52 -6.99 24.20
CA LEU A 146 15.75 -8.31 24.78
C LEU A 146 16.63 -9.17 23.88
N GLU A 147 17.69 -9.73 24.45
CA GLU A 147 18.59 -10.62 23.73
C GLU A 147 17.85 -11.87 23.23
N GLY A 148 18.08 -12.22 21.95
CA GLY A 148 17.43 -13.35 21.30
C GLY A 148 15.96 -13.15 20.95
N VAL A 149 15.37 -11.98 21.27
CA VAL A 149 13.96 -11.66 20.97
C VAL A 149 13.85 -10.69 19.80
N PHE A 150 13.00 -11.05 18.84
CA PHE A 150 12.74 -10.31 17.61
C PHE A 150 11.25 -9.99 17.49
N ALA A 151 10.90 -8.86 16.86
CA ALA A 151 9.51 -8.44 16.67
C ALA A 151 9.27 -7.82 15.30
N GLY A 152 8.06 -8.00 14.76
CA GLY A 152 7.65 -7.46 13.46
C GLY A 152 6.13 -7.47 13.28
N GLY A 153 5.65 -6.79 12.25
CA GLY A 153 4.23 -6.56 12.02
C GLY A 153 3.66 -5.46 12.93
N ASP A 154 2.33 -5.46 13.09
CA ASP A 154 1.60 -4.38 13.76
C ASP A 154 2.00 -4.14 15.22
N CYS A 155 2.57 -5.13 15.91
CA CYS A 155 3.08 -4.93 17.27
C CYS A 155 4.33 -4.04 17.34
N VAL A 156 4.95 -3.75 16.19
CA VAL A 156 6.09 -2.83 16.05
C VAL A 156 5.69 -1.58 15.27
N SER A 157 5.05 -1.73 14.10
CA SER A 157 4.71 -0.59 13.24
C SER A 157 3.44 0.16 13.67
N GLY A 158 2.60 -0.47 14.49
CA GLY A 158 1.17 -0.14 14.53
C GLY A 158 0.43 -0.65 13.29
N PRO A 159 -0.87 -0.34 13.17
CA PRO A 159 -1.71 -0.80 12.08
C PRO A 159 -1.09 -0.50 10.71
N ALA A 160 -0.79 -1.56 9.96
CA ALA A 160 -0.14 -1.51 8.66
C ALA A 160 -0.83 -2.48 7.69
N THR A 161 -0.20 -2.79 6.57
CA THR A 161 -0.70 -3.77 5.61
C THR A 161 -0.21 -5.19 5.92
N ALA A 162 -0.95 -6.21 5.48
CA ALA A 162 -0.53 -7.60 5.62
C ALA A 162 0.84 -7.86 4.94
N VAL A 163 1.12 -7.21 3.81
CA VAL A 163 2.39 -7.36 3.10
C VAL A 163 3.58 -6.81 3.89
N GLU A 164 3.39 -5.72 4.64
CA GLU A 164 4.41 -5.17 5.53
C GLU A 164 4.71 -6.11 6.70
N ALA A 165 3.68 -6.75 7.26
CA ALA A 165 3.85 -7.77 8.30
C ALA A 165 4.63 -8.99 7.77
N VAL A 166 4.32 -9.47 6.57
CA VAL A 166 5.07 -10.54 5.88
C VAL A 166 6.53 -10.13 5.65
N ALA A 167 6.77 -8.90 5.18
CA ALA A 167 8.11 -8.37 4.98
C ALA A 167 8.90 -8.28 6.30
N ALA A 168 8.25 -7.86 7.39
CA ALA A 168 8.85 -7.84 8.73
C ALA A 168 9.21 -9.24 9.21
N GLY A 169 8.32 -10.23 9.02
CA GLY A 169 8.60 -11.63 9.32
C GLY A 169 9.79 -12.18 8.54
N ARG A 170 9.88 -11.89 7.24
CA ARG A 170 11.01 -12.31 6.39
C ARG A 170 12.34 -11.73 6.89
N ARG A 171 12.37 -10.46 7.30
CA ARG A 171 13.57 -9.83 7.89
C ARG A 171 13.94 -10.48 9.22
N ALA A 172 12.96 -10.70 10.10
CA ALA A 172 13.18 -11.32 11.40
C ALA A 172 13.76 -12.74 11.26
N THR A 173 13.24 -13.57 10.35
CA THR A 173 13.74 -14.93 10.12
C THR A 173 15.22 -14.97 9.76
N LEU A 174 15.70 -14.03 8.95
CA LEU A 174 17.11 -13.97 8.56
C LEU A 174 18.01 -13.62 9.75
N SER A 175 17.58 -12.67 10.58
CA SER A 175 18.31 -12.30 11.80
C SER A 175 18.23 -13.36 12.89
N ILE A 176 17.10 -14.07 13.02
CA ILE A 176 16.95 -15.24 13.89
C ILE A 176 17.91 -16.35 13.45
N ASN A 177 18.00 -16.63 12.15
CA ASN A 177 18.93 -17.63 11.64
C ASN A 177 20.39 -17.26 11.94
N GLN A 178 20.78 -16.00 11.75
CA GLN A 178 22.11 -15.52 12.12
C GLN A 178 22.37 -15.73 13.62
N TYR A 179 21.41 -15.34 14.48
CA TYR A 179 21.51 -15.53 15.93
C TYR A 179 21.69 -17.00 16.33
N LEU A 180 20.83 -17.89 15.83
CA LEU A 180 20.87 -19.32 16.16
C LEU A 180 22.11 -20.05 15.63
N THR A 181 22.71 -19.55 14.56
CA THR A 181 23.94 -20.11 13.97
C THR A 181 25.22 -19.47 14.50
N GLY A 182 25.11 -18.54 15.46
CA GLY A 182 26.26 -17.81 16.01
C GLY A 182 26.93 -16.86 15.03
N GLN A 183 26.25 -16.51 13.94
CA GLN A 183 26.71 -15.50 12.99
C GLN A 183 26.40 -14.09 13.51
N PRO A 184 27.23 -13.07 13.17
CA PRO A 184 26.88 -11.69 13.43
C PRO A 184 25.54 -11.34 12.78
N ILE A 185 24.63 -10.74 13.57
CA ILE A 185 23.34 -10.29 13.05
C ILE A 185 23.58 -9.06 12.18
N ALA A 186 23.37 -9.21 10.89
CA ALA A 186 23.56 -8.18 9.89
C ALA A 186 22.28 -8.02 9.06
N PRO A 187 21.91 -6.78 8.69
CA PRO A 187 20.79 -6.53 7.83
C PRO A 187 21.01 -7.15 6.44
N VAL A 188 19.92 -7.52 5.77
CA VAL A 188 19.98 -7.96 4.38
C VAL A 188 20.40 -6.77 3.52
N ALA A 189 21.39 -6.97 2.65
CA ALA A 189 21.74 -5.97 1.66
C ALA A 189 20.52 -5.72 0.76
N GLU A 190 20.12 -4.46 0.66
CA GLU A 190 19.07 -4.06 -0.27
C GLU A 190 19.59 -4.25 -1.69
N PRO A 191 18.92 -5.06 -2.52
CA PRO A 191 19.36 -5.28 -3.88
C PRO A 191 19.41 -3.98 -4.66
N PHE A 192 20.54 -3.72 -5.32
CA PHE A 192 20.66 -2.62 -6.25
C PHE A 192 19.53 -2.73 -7.29
N THR A 193 18.80 -1.64 -7.46
CA THR A 193 17.66 -1.59 -8.39
C THR A 193 17.71 -0.26 -9.11
N ILE A 194 17.54 -0.29 -10.42
CA ILE A 194 17.39 0.91 -11.25
C ILE A 194 15.90 1.05 -11.53
N THR A 195 15.33 2.18 -11.18
CA THR A 195 13.94 2.55 -11.48
C THR A 195 13.92 3.72 -12.46
N LYS A 196 12.84 3.82 -13.25
CA LYS A 196 12.53 5.02 -14.04
C LYS A 196 11.97 6.18 -13.18
N GLY A 197 11.69 5.92 -11.89
CA GLY A 197 11.06 6.86 -10.97
C GLY A 197 9.69 6.36 -10.51
N GLU A 198 8.96 7.23 -9.84
CA GLU A 198 7.54 7.01 -9.55
C GLU A 198 6.70 7.17 -10.83
N LEU A 199 5.48 6.62 -10.84
CA LEU A 199 4.64 6.57 -12.05
C LEU A 199 4.34 7.96 -12.64
N ASP A 200 4.21 8.97 -11.78
CA ASP A 200 3.98 10.37 -12.13
C ASP A 200 5.22 11.09 -12.67
N GLU A 201 6.42 10.55 -12.41
CA GLU A 201 7.70 11.05 -12.94
C GLU A 201 8.04 10.46 -14.32
N ILE A 202 7.35 9.39 -14.73
CA ILE A 202 7.59 8.72 -16.01
C ILE A 202 7.01 9.57 -17.15
N ASP A 203 7.86 9.91 -18.11
CA ASP A 203 7.42 10.59 -19.33
C ASP A 203 6.50 9.68 -20.15
N ILE A 204 5.22 10.02 -20.21
CA ILE A 204 4.21 9.24 -20.93
C ILE A 204 4.47 9.18 -22.43
N THR A 205 5.29 10.08 -22.98
CA THR A 205 5.67 10.06 -24.39
C THR A 205 6.59 8.88 -24.74
N ASP A 206 7.27 8.28 -23.75
CA ASP A 206 8.02 7.02 -23.92
C ASP A 206 7.13 5.87 -24.42
N TYR A 207 5.81 5.97 -24.21
CA TYR A 207 4.82 4.96 -24.56
C TYR A 207 3.82 5.47 -25.61
N LYS A 208 4.16 6.51 -26.38
CA LYS A 208 3.28 7.10 -27.41
C LYS A 208 2.77 6.08 -28.44
N ASP A 209 3.58 5.07 -28.75
CA ASP A 209 3.29 4.03 -29.74
C ASP A 209 2.50 2.85 -29.15
N VAL A 210 2.23 2.89 -27.84
CA VAL A 210 1.43 1.87 -27.15
C VAL A 210 -0.03 2.31 -27.12
N ALA A 211 -0.91 1.46 -27.66
CA ALA A 211 -2.34 1.70 -27.62
C ALA A 211 -2.85 1.78 -26.17
N ARG A 212 -3.61 2.84 -25.85
CA ARG A 212 -4.28 2.96 -24.56
C ARG A 212 -5.53 2.09 -24.55
N ILE A 213 -5.47 1.01 -23.78
CA ILE A 213 -6.58 0.09 -23.60
C ILE A 213 -7.13 0.31 -22.18
N PRO A 214 -8.43 0.57 -22.00
CA PRO A 214 -9.02 0.73 -20.67
C PRO A 214 -8.87 -0.55 -19.84
N ARG A 215 -8.88 -0.39 -18.51
CA ARG A 215 -8.95 -1.53 -17.58
C ARG A 215 -10.28 -2.24 -17.74
N MET A 216 -10.24 -3.57 -17.72
CA MET A 216 -11.47 -4.35 -17.63
C MET A 216 -12.03 -4.22 -16.22
N GLU A 217 -13.32 -3.93 -16.13
CA GLU A 217 -14.03 -3.93 -14.84
C GLU A 217 -14.15 -5.36 -14.35
N MET A 218 -13.82 -5.59 -13.08
CA MET A 218 -13.97 -6.89 -12.43
C MET A 218 -15.45 -7.28 -12.42
N PRO A 219 -15.84 -8.44 -12.99
CA PRO A 219 -17.19 -8.93 -12.83
C PRO A 219 -17.49 -9.13 -11.34
N VAL A 220 -18.62 -8.58 -10.90
CA VAL A 220 -19.05 -8.63 -9.50
C VAL A 220 -20.48 -9.12 -9.42
N LEU A 221 -20.83 -9.74 -8.29
CA LEU A 221 -22.22 -10.08 -7.98
C LEU A 221 -23.11 -8.82 -8.00
N ASP A 222 -24.37 -9.00 -8.38
CA ASP A 222 -25.36 -7.94 -8.30
C ASP A 222 -25.61 -7.51 -6.85
N GLN A 223 -25.91 -6.23 -6.63
CA GLN A 223 -26.01 -5.64 -5.29
C GLN A 223 -27.01 -6.35 -4.37
N GLU A 224 -28.14 -6.80 -4.91
CA GLU A 224 -29.15 -7.53 -4.13
C GLU A 224 -28.70 -8.94 -3.76
N GLU A 225 -27.89 -9.58 -4.61
CA GLU A 225 -27.34 -10.92 -4.35
C GLU A 225 -26.22 -10.90 -3.32
N ARG A 226 -25.60 -9.74 -3.06
CA ARG A 226 -24.58 -9.57 -2.00
C ARG A 226 -25.17 -9.59 -0.59
N LYS A 227 -26.48 -9.37 -0.45
CA LYS A 227 -27.15 -9.27 0.86
C LYS A 227 -27.52 -10.65 1.41
N GLY A 228 -27.48 -10.81 2.73
CA GLY A 228 -27.94 -12.02 3.40
C GLY A 228 -27.01 -13.24 3.28
N ASN A 229 -25.80 -13.10 2.74
CA ASN A 229 -24.85 -14.20 2.56
C ASN A 229 -23.39 -13.71 2.52
N PHE A 230 -22.44 -14.64 2.46
CA PHE A 230 -21.00 -14.38 2.40
C PHE A 230 -20.37 -14.92 1.11
N THR A 231 -21.15 -14.99 0.02
CA THR A 231 -20.64 -15.39 -1.28
C THR A 231 -19.62 -14.36 -1.75
N GLU A 232 -18.55 -14.85 -2.39
CA GLU A 232 -17.51 -14.00 -2.96
C GLU A 232 -18.11 -12.99 -3.94
N THR A 233 -17.81 -11.71 -3.71
CA THR A 233 -18.41 -10.62 -4.50
C THR A 233 -17.72 -10.46 -5.84
N GLU A 234 -16.41 -10.64 -5.90
CA GLU A 234 -15.62 -10.60 -7.12
C GLU A 234 -15.66 -11.98 -7.80
N LEU A 235 -16.18 -12.05 -9.02
CA LEU A 235 -16.39 -13.32 -9.73
C LEU A 235 -15.17 -13.76 -10.54
N GLY A 236 -14.13 -12.93 -10.57
CA GLY A 236 -12.94 -13.13 -11.39
C GLY A 236 -13.20 -12.91 -12.88
N PHE A 237 -12.11 -12.88 -13.64
CA PHE A 237 -12.17 -12.79 -15.09
C PHE A 237 -12.34 -14.17 -15.73
N SER A 238 -13.05 -14.21 -16.86
CA SER A 238 -12.95 -15.37 -17.76
C SER A 238 -11.52 -15.50 -18.28
N GLU A 239 -11.13 -16.70 -18.73
CA GLU A 239 -9.79 -16.95 -19.27
C GLU A 239 -9.46 -15.99 -20.43
N GLU A 240 -10.43 -15.69 -21.29
CA GLU A 240 -10.27 -14.74 -22.40
C GLU A 240 -9.98 -13.32 -21.91
N VAL A 241 -10.76 -12.84 -20.94
CA VAL A 241 -10.57 -11.50 -20.37
C VAL A 241 -9.25 -11.41 -19.62
N ALA A 242 -8.90 -12.45 -18.86
CA ALA A 242 -7.63 -12.52 -18.14
C ALA A 242 -6.42 -12.47 -19.09
N LYS A 243 -6.48 -13.18 -20.24
CA LYS A 243 -5.45 -13.11 -21.28
C LYS A 243 -5.35 -11.71 -21.87
N ARG A 244 -6.47 -11.09 -22.25
CA ARG A 244 -6.50 -9.72 -22.78
C ARG A 244 -5.93 -8.70 -21.77
N GLU A 245 -6.24 -8.86 -20.50
CA GLU A 245 -5.71 -8.01 -19.43
C GLU A 245 -4.19 -8.19 -19.27
N ALA A 246 -3.69 -9.42 -19.35
CA ALA A 246 -2.27 -9.74 -19.31
C ALA A 246 -1.52 -9.20 -20.55
N GLU A 247 -2.13 -9.25 -21.74
CA GLU A 247 -1.58 -8.70 -22.99
C GLU A 247 -1.41 -7.18 -22.95
N ARG A 248 -2.10 -6.47 -22.05
CA ARG A 248 -1.89 -5.04 -21.81
C ARG A 248 -0.61 -4.74 -21.02
N CYS A 249 0.05 -5.75 -20.45
CA CYS A 249 1.28 -5.56 -19.69
C CYS A 249 2.39 -4.95 -20.57
N LEU A 250 2.98 -3.84 -20.11
CA LEU A 250 4.06 -3.16 -20.82
C LEU A 250 5.43 -3.84 -20.67
N ALA A 251 5.49 -5.00 -19.99
CA ALA A 251 6.72 -5.73 -19.67
C ALA A 251 7.84 -4.81 -19.13
N CYS A 252 7.50 -3.90 -18.21
CA CYS A 252 8.37 -2.80 -17.76
C CYS A 252 9.58 -3.20 -16.89
N GLY A 253 9.97 -4.48 -16.90
CA GLY A 253 11.03 -5.03 -16.06
C GLY A 253 12.13 -5.74 -16.83
N CYS A 254 13.33 -5.78 -16.25
CA CYS A 254 14.43 -6.60 -16.74
C CYS A 254 14.15 -8.08 -16.42
N LEU A 255 14.05 -8.94 -17.45
CA LEU A 255 13.81 -10.38 -17.26
C LEU A 255 14.95 -11.08 -16.51
N ASP A 256 16.17 -10.54 -16.61
CA ASP A 256 17.37 -11.04 -15.91
C ASP A 256 17.50 -10.52 -14.47
N VAL A 257 16.52 -9.79 -13.91
CA VAL A 257 16.68 -9.11 -12.61
C VAL A 257 17.13 -10.03 -11.47
N PHE A 258 16.77 -11.33 -11.51
CA PHE A 258 17.13 -12.30 -10.48
C PHE A 258 18.52 -12.94 -10.68
N GLU A 259 19.06 -12.92 -11.89
CA GLU A 259 20.33 -13.57 -12.25
C GLU A 259 21.41 -12.57 -12.74
N CYS A 260 21.07 -11.28 -12.81
CA CYS A 260 21.95 -10.23 -13.30
C CYS A 260 23.20 -10.07 -12.42
N GLU A 261 24.35 -10.50 -12.95
CA GLU A 261 25.64 -10.39 -12.27
C GLU A 261 26.02 -8.93 -11.98
N LEU A 262 25.73 -8.01 -12.90
CA LEU A 262 25.95 -6.57 -12.67
C LEU A 262 25.15 -6.07 -11.47
N ARG A 263 23.89 -6.50 -11.32
CA ARG A 263 23.05 -6.14 -10.18
C ARG A 263 23.60 -6.70 -8.87
N LYS A 264 24.04 -7.96 -8.88
CA LYS A 264 24.67 -8.61 -7.74
C LYS A 264 25.93 -7.86 -7.31
N LEU A 265 26.84 -7.60 -8.23
CA LEU A 265 28.08 -6.85 -7.96
C LEU A 265 27.76 -5.41 -7.52
N ALA A 266 26.81 -4.73 -8.16
CA ALA A 266 26.42 -3.38 -7.75
C ALA A 266 25.88 -3.35 -6.31
N THR A 267 25.14 -4.39 -5.90
CA THR A 267 24.68 -4.57 -4.52
C THR A 267 25.86 -4.79 -3.57
N GLU A 268 26.77 -5.70 -3.92
CA GLU A 268 27.94 -6.07 -3.10
C GLU A 268 28.91 -4.89 -2.89
N TYR A 269 29.16 -4.10 -3.93
CA TYR A 269 30.03 -2.94 -3.89
C TYR A 269 29.33 -1.65 -3.42
N GLY A 270 28.05 -1.71 -3.04
CA GLY A 270 27.30 -0.55 -2.54
C GLY A 270 27.20 0.60 -3.55
N VAL A 271 27.04 0.26 -4.84
CA VAL A 271 26.94 1.26 -5.92
C VAL A 271 25.68 2.11 -5.72
N SER A 272 25.82 3.43 -5.77
CA SER A 272 24.70 4.36 -5.75
C SER A 272 24.50 5.00 -7.13
N GLY A 273 23.24 5.01 -7.61
CA GLY A 273 22.89 5.61 -8.91
C GLY A 273 23.05 7.14 -8.94
N ASN A 274 23.19 7.79 -7.79
CA ASN A 274 23.16 9.24 -7.66
C ASN A 274 24.55 9.88 -7.74
N ARG A 275 25.62 9.08 -7.92
CA ARG A 275 27.00 9.60 -8.00
C ARG A 275 27.21 10.63 -9.11
N TYR A 276 26.43 10.54 -10.18
CA TYR A 276 26.40 11.48 -11.30
C TYR A 276 25.00 12.06 -11.51
N ALA A 277 24.34 12.46 -10.42
CA ALA A 277 23.08 13.20 -10.51
C ALA A 277 23.29 14.53 -11.25
N GLY A 278 22.36 14.89 -12.14
CA GLY A 278 22.46 16.09 -12.96
C GLY A 278 21.47 16.09 -14.12
N HIS A 279 21.56 17.11 -14.98
CA HIS A 279 20.71 17.21 -16.17
C HIS A 279 20.95 16.02 -17.11
N LYS A 280 19.90 15.22 -17.33
CA LYS A 280 19.89 14.21 -18.38
C LYS A 280 19.82 14.94 -19.72
N ARG A 281 20.84 14.76 -20.56
CA ARG A 281 20.81 15.25 -21.93
C ARG A 281 20.10 14.22 -22.79
N HIS A 282 18.86 14.52 -23.21
CA HIS A 282 18.21 13.72 -24.23
C HIS A 282 18.82 14.03 -25.60
N LEU A 283 19.37 12.99 -26.22
CA LEU A 283 19.89 13.03 -27.56
C LEU A 283 18.78 12.58 -28.54
N PRO A 284 18.70 13.17 -29.74
CA PRO A 284 17.74 12.72 -30.73
C PRO A 284 18.00 11.25 -31.10
N ILE A 285 16.92 10.46 -31.16
CA ILE A 285 16.96 9.09 -31.68
C ILE A 285 17.17 9.19 -33.20
N ARG A 286 18.11 8.42 -33.71
CA ARG A 286 18.46 8.38 -35.13
C ARG A 286 17.65 7.27 -35.78
N GLU A 287 16.46 7.64 -36.25
CA GLU A 287 15.53 6.73 -36.93
C GLU A 287 15.75 6.73 -38.46
N ASP A 288 16.19 7.85 -39.02
CA ASP A 288 16.31 8.04 -40.48
C ASP A 288 17.70 7.68 -41.05
N ASP A 289 18.68 7.43 -40.17
CA ASP A 289 20.07 7.24 -40.57
C ASP A 289 20.35 5.86 -41.19
N HIS A 290 19.44 4.88 -41.01
CA HIS A 290 19.61 3.53 -41.55
C HIS A 290 18.27 2.80 -41.75
N PRO A 291 18.03 2.11 -42.89
CA PRO A 291 16.74 1.50 -43.23
C PRO A 291 16.29 0.36 -42.31
N TYR A 292 17.19 -0.19 -41.49
CA TYR A 292 16.91 -1.35 -40.64
C TYR A 292 17.33 -1.19 -39.17
N ILE A 293 18.00 -0.08 -38.82
CA ILE A 293 18.61 0.07 -37.49
C ILE A 293 18.24 1.44 -36.94
N ILE A 294 17.50 1.44 -35.84
CA ILE A 294 17.26 2.64 -35.03
C ILE A 294 18.39 2.74 -34.01
N SER A 295 19.14 3.83 -34.05
CA SER A 295 20.19 4.09 -33.06
C SER A 295 19.65 5.09 -32.04
N ASP A 296 19.51 4.64 -30.79
CA ASP A 296 19.08 5.45 -29.67
C ASP A 296 20.28 5.74 -28.74
N PRO A 297 20.90 6.94 -28.85
CA PRO A 297 22.06 7.29 -28.03
C PRO A 297 21.73 7.37 -26.53
N ASN A 298 20.46 7.53 -26.17
CA ASN A 298 20.03 7.60 -24.76
C ASN A 298 20.12 6.25 -24.04
N LYS A 299 20.23 5.14 -24.79
CA LYS A 299 20.45 3.78 -24.26
C LYS A 299 21.94 3.39 -24.19
N CYS A 300 22.84 4.26 -24.66
CA CYS A 300 24.27 3.96 -24.69
C CYS A 300 24.88 4.00 -23.28
N ILE A 301 25.42 2.87 -22.82
CA ILE A 301 26.20 2.78 -21.57
C ILE A 301 27.71 2.99 -21.77
N LEU A 302 28.12 3.48 -22.94
CA LEU A 302 29.53 3.72 -23.32
C LEU A 302 30.46 2.50 -23.16
N CYS A 303 29.93 1.28 -23.23
CA CYS A 303 30.74 0.05 -23.09
C CYS A 303 31.66 -0.24 -24.29
N GLY A 304 31.47 0.47 -25.40
CA GLY A 304 32.31 0.35 -26.60
C GLY A 304 32.17 -0.96 -27.37
N ARG A 305 31.20 -1.83 -27.05
CA ARG A 305 31.01 -3.11 -27.74
C ARG A 305 30.58 -2.93 -29.19
N CYS A 306 29.65 -2.02 -29.46
CA CYS A 306 29.18 -1.71 -30.82
C CYS A 306 30.31 -1.20 -31.73
N VAL A 307 31.15 -0.30 -31.22
CA VAL A 307 32.34 0.23 -31.92
C VAL A 307 33.32 -0.91 -32.24
N ARG A 308 33.67 -1.73 -31.25
CA ARG A 308 34.58 -2.87 -31.45
C ARG A 308 34.04 -3.88 -32.45
N ILE A 309 32.76 -4.25 -32.38
CA ILE A 309 32.14 -5.16 -33.34
C ILE A 309 32.18 -4.58 -34.76
N CYS A 310 31.84 -3.29 -34.92
CA CYS A 310 31.83 -2.63 -36.23
C CYS A 310 33.23 -2.58 -36.88
N THR A 311 34.26 -2.36 -36.08
CA THR A 311 35.64 -2.24 -36.57
C THR A 311 36.34 -3.58 -36.67
N GLU A 312 36.35 -4.37 -35.60
CA GLU A 312 37.17 -5.58 -35.47
C GLU A 312 36.53 -6.81 -36.08
N VAL A 313 35.19 -6.91 -36.04
CA VAL A 313 34.46 -8.08 -36.53
C VAL A 313 33.92 -7.86 -37.94
N GLN A 314 33.27 -6.72 -38.18
CA GLN A 314 32.69 -6.41 -39.49
C GLN A 314 33.70 -5.75 -40.44
N GLY A 315 34.79 -5.16 -39.94
CA GLY A 315 35.82 -4.51 -40.76
C GLY A 315 35.39 -3.19 -41.41
N VAL A 316 34.25 -2.63 -41.01
CA VAL A 316 33.67 -1.42 -41.65
C VAL A 316 34.12 -0.15 -40.93
N GLY A 317 34.18 -0.16 -39.59
CA GLY A 317 34.60 1.01 -38.80
C GLY A 317 33.67 2.23 -38.88
N ALA A 318 32.39 2.02 -39.22
CA ALA A 318 31.40 3.10 -39.33
C ALA A 318 30.94 3.68 -37.98
N LEU A 319 31.19 2.98 -36.87
CA LEU A 319 30.87 3.44 -35.52
C LEU A 319 32.14 3.88 -34.79
N GLY A 320 32.08 5.04 -34.13
CA GLY A 320 33.16 5.57 -33.29
C GLY A 320 32.64 6.03 -31.94
N PHE A 321 33.55 6.24 -30.98
CA PHE A 321 33.21 6.96 -29.75
C PHE A 321 33.01 8.44 -30.10
N VAL A 322 31.88 9.01 -29.68
CA VAL A 322 31.58 10.44 -29.78
C VAL A 322 31.66 11.03 -28.38
#